data_AF-A0A0F3R7V0-F1
#
_entry.id   AF-A0A0F3R7V0-F1
#
_cell.length_a   1.000
_cell.length_b   1.000
_cell.length_c   1.000
_cell.angle_alpha   90.00
_cell.angle_beta   90.00
_cell.angle_gamma   90.00
#
_symmetry.space_group_name_H-M   'P 1'
#
loop_
_entity.id
_entity.type
_entity.pdbx_description
1 polymer ?
#
loop_
_entity_poly.entity_id
_entity_poly.type
_entity_poly.pdbx_seq_one_letter_code
_entity_poly.pdbx_strand_id
1 'polypeptide(L)'
;MKKENILVQVVFIALDPEHDTSEVLKKYLEKIDVNFIGLTGGVQDIEQLANQFKVFYTSKIFDVKTNEYELQHSNFVYLISSQGKFLKHYCLGLPKNG
;
A
#
# COMPACT_ATOMS: atom_id res chain seq x y z
N MET A 1 8.06 -33.48 0.57
CA MET A 1 8.33 -32.10 1.04
C MET A 1 7.31 -31.75 2.10
N LYS A 2 7.74 -31.35 3.30
CA LYS A 2 6.82 -30.80 4.31
C LYS A 2 6.35 -29.43 3.81
N LYS A 3 5.04 -29.22 3.69
CA LYS A 3 4.46 -27.88 3.57
C LYS A 3 4.68 -27.20 4.92
N GLU A 4 5.67 -26.32 5.00
CA GLU A 4 5.74 -25.34 6.09
C GLU A 4 4.47 -24.48 5.99
N ASN A 5 3.73 -24.33 7.09
CA ASN A 5 2.62 -23.37 7.16
C ASN A 5 3.23 -21.97 7.25
N ILE A 6 3.56 -21.39 6.08
CA ILE A 6 4.03 -20.02 5.99
C ILE A 6 2.83 -19.11 6.22
N LEU A 7 2.75 -18.52 7.41
CA LEU A 7 1.78 -17.49 7.73
C LEU A 7 2.26 -16.16 7.15
N VAL A 8 1.43 -15.54 6.31
CA VAL A 8 1.68 -14.23 5.72
C VAL A 8 0.55 -13.31 6.14
N GLN A 9 0.90 -12.17 6.74
CA GLN A 9 -0.04 -11.10 7.05
C GLN A 9 0.11 -10.01 5.99
N VAL A 10 -0.98 -9.65 5.33
CA VAL A 10 -0.99 -8.52 4.40
C VAL A 10 -1.30 -7.25 5.18
N VAL A 11 -0.46 -6.24 4.96
CA VAL A 11 -0.66 -4.88 5.48
C VAL A 11 -0.80 -3.96 4.28
N PHE A 12 -1.96 -3.31 4.18
CA PHE A 12 -2.25 -2.31 3.17
C PHE A 12 -2.05 -0.93 3.79
N ILE A 13 -1.21 -0.10 3.18
CA ILE A 13 -0.89 1.23 3.71
C ILE A 13 -1.41 2.26 2.72
N ALA A 14 -2.34 3.11 3.19
CA ALA A 14 -2.84 4.24 2.43
C ALA A 14 -1.79 5.36 2.34
N LEU A 15 -1.76 6.04 1.20
CA LEU A 15 -0.83 7.14 0.92
C LEU A 15 -1.51 8.51 0.93
N ASP A 16 -2.84 8.56 0.99
CA ASP A 16 -3.64 9.78 1.01
C ASP A 16 -4.52 9.84 2.28
N PRO A 17 -3.96 10.30 3.41
CA PRO A 17 -4.67 10.26 4.69
C PRO A 17 -5.85 11.23 4.78
N GLU A 18 -5.94 12.21 3.87
CA GLU A 18 -7.06 13.16 3.82
C GLU A 18 -8.35 12.47 3.34
N HIS A 19 -8.22 11.48 2.45
CA HIS A 19 -9.33 10.73 1.87
C HIS A 19 -9.47 9.32 2.46
N ASP A 20 -8.35 8.65 2.73
CA ASP A 20 -8.27 7.28 3.21
C ASP A 20 -8.25 7.21 4.74
N THR A 21 -9.37 7.61 5.37
CA THR A 21 -9.53 7.45 6.82
C THR A 21 -9.62 5.99 7.22
N SER A 22 -9.37 5.68 8.50
CA SER A 22 -9.47 4.31 9.04
C SER A 22 -10.82 3.64 8.74
N GLU A 23 -11.93 4.38 8.80
CA GLU A 23 -13.27 3.87 8.50
C GLU A 23 -13.47 3.56 7.02
N VAL A 24 -12.95 4.42 6.14
CA VAL A 24 -12.99 4.23 4.69
C VAL A 24 -12.15 3.01 4.32
N LEU A 25 -10.92 2.94 4.85
CA LEU A 25 -9.99 1.87 4.58
C LEU A 25 -10.52 0.51 5.07
N LYS A 26 -11.13 0.47 6.25
CA LYS A 26 -11.77 -0.74 6.77
C LYS A 26 -12.86 -1.25 5.83
N LYS A 27 -13.80 -0.39 5.42
CA LYS A 27 -14.89 -0.75 4.49
C LYS A 27 -14.38 -1.21 3.13
N TYR A 28 -13.27 -0.63 2.68
CA TYR A 28 -12.61 -1.03 1.43
C TYR A 28 -12.01 -2.44 1.57
N LEU A 29 -11.23 -2.69 2.61
CA LEU A 29 -10.55 -3.97 2.83
C LEU A 29 -11.49 -5.12 3.15
N GLU A 30 -12.61 -4.88 3.85
CA GLU A 30 -13.64 -5.89 4.10
C GLU A 30 -14.21 -6.52 2.82
N LYS A 31 -14.18 -5.80 1.70
CA LYS A 31 -14.62 -6.30 0.38
C LYS A 31 -13.54 -7.13 -0.33
N ILE A 32 -12.28 -7.02 0.09
CA ILE A 32 -11.13 -7.70 -0.50
C ILE A 32 -10.79 -8.95 0.31
N ASP A 33 -10.40 -8.76 1.57
CA ASP A 33 -10.12 -9.82 2.52
C ASP A 33 -10.17 -9.24 3.95
N VAL A 34 -11.02 -9.82 4.79
CA VAL A 34 -11.24 -9.39 6.17
C VAL A 34 -10.01 -9.55 7.07
N ASN A 35 -9.02 -10.34 6.66
CA ASN A 35 -7.78 -10.53 7.41
C ASN A 35 -6.71 -9.48 7.08
N PHE A 36 -6.94 -8.58 6.11
CA PHE A 36 -5.97 -7.55 5.78
C PHE A 36 -5.96 -6.47 6.85
N ILE A 37 -4.77 -6.01 7.21
CA ILE A 37 -4.59 -4.88 8.12
C ILE A 37 -4.45 -3.62 7.28
N GLY A 38 -5.36 -2.67 7.46
CA GLY A 38 -5.26 -1.34 6.87
C GLY A 38 -4.53 -0.38 7.80
N LEU A 39 -3.54 0.35 7.28
CA LEU A 39 -2.85 1.43 7.97
C LEU A 39 -3.04 2.74 7.19
N THR A 40 -3.31 3.80 7.93
CA THR A 40 -3.28 5.21 7.51
C THR A 40 -2.68 6.01 8.67
N GLY A 41 -2.40 7.30 8.51
CA GLY A 41 -1.72 8.06 9.56
C GLY A 41 -1.56 9.54 9.25
N GLY A 42 -0.67 10.21 9.99
CA GLY A 42 -0.31 11.59 9.69
C GLY A 42 0.45 11.69 8.37
N VAL A 43 0.32 12.82 7.67
CA VAL A 43 1.06 13.10 6.43
C VAL A 43 2.58 12.90 6.63
N GLN A 44 3.12 13.33 7.76
CA GLN A 44 4.55 13.19 8.09
C GLN A 44 4.98 11.73 8.26
N ASP A 45 4.14 10.88 8.85
CA ASP A 45 4.42 9.46 9.03
C ASP A 45 4.44 8.74 7.67
N ILE A 46 3.49 9.09 6.79
CA ILE A 46 3.39 8.54 5.43
C ILE A 46 4.59 8.99 4.59
N GLU A 47 4.96 10.27 4.65
CA GLU A 47 6.16 10.80 3.97
C GLU A 47 7.43 10.09 4.45
N GLN A 48 7.59 9.89 5.76
CA GLN A 48 8.73 9.17 6.32
C GLN A 48 8.78 7.73 5.81
N LEU A 49 7.64 7.03 5.85
CA LEU A 49 7.53 5.65 5.39
C LEU A 49 7.85 5.55 3.89
N ALA A 50 7.25 6.38 3.06
CA ALA A 50 7.48 6.39 1.62
C ALA A 50 8.97 6.59 1.30
N ASN A 51 9.64 7.50 2.01
CA ASN A 51 11.08 7.73 1.86
C ASN A 51 11.95 6.53 2.30
N GLN A 52 11.56 5.84 3.37
CA GLN A 52 12.25 4.64 3.86
C GLN A 52 12.13 3.47 2.87
N PHE A 53 10.94 3.30 2.28
CA PHE A 53 10.65 2.22 1.34
C PHE A 53 10.94 2.57 -0.12
N LYS A 54 11.38 3.81 -0.39
CA LYS A 54 11.61 4.34 -1.75
C LYS A 54 10.36 4.27 -2.63
N VAL A 55 9.19 4.47 -2.01
CA VAL A 55 7.91 4.60 -2.70
C VAL A 55 7.78 6.05 -3.16
N PHE A 56 7.69 6.25 -4.47
CA PHE A 56 7.30 7.54 -5.02
C PHE A 56 5.79 7.60 -5.12
N TYR A 57 5.21 8.71 -4.67
CA TYR A 57 3.82 9.05 -4.91
C TYR A 57 3.69 10.55 -5.18
N THR A 58 2.72 10.93 -6.01
CA THR A 58 2.41 12.31 -6.32
C THR A 58 0.92 12.45 -6.56
N SER A 59 0.36 13.52 -6.03
CA SER A 59 -1.02 13.91 -6.24
C SER A 59 -1.11 14.92 -7.36
N LYS A 60 -2.15 14.79 -8.21
CA LYS A 60 -2.43 15.76 -9.26
C LYS A 60 -3.93 15.97 -9.40
N ILE A 61 -4.33 17.24 -9.48
CA ILE A 61 -5.69 17.63 -9.88
C ILE A 61 -5.74 17.64 -11.41
N PHE A 62 -6.67 16.90 -11.99
CA PHE A 62 -6.83 16.73 -13.43
C PHE A 62 -7.84 17.70 -14.03
N ASP A 63 -8.88 18.03 -13.26
CA ASP A 63 -9.91 18.97 -13.68
C ASP A 63 -10.26 19.92 -12.52
N VAL A 64 -10.07 21.21 -12.75
CA VAL A 64 -10.28 22.28 -11.74
C VAL A 64 -11.77 22.56 -11.52
N LYS A 65 -12.64 22.24 -12.48
CA LYS A 65 -14.09 22.42 -12.39
C LYS A 65 -14.76 21.27 -11.65
N THR A 66 -14.33 20.04 -11.89
CA THR A 66 -14.85 18.86 -11.19
C THR A 66 -14.08 18.53 -9.91
N ASN A 67 -12.92 19.15 -9.72
CA ASN A 67 -11.95 18.85 -8.67
C ASN A 67 -11.53 17.37 -8.67
N GLU A 68 -11.46 16.76 -9.86
CA GLU A 68 -11.01 15.40 -10.03
C GLU A 68 -9.52 15.28 -9.74
N TYR A 69 -9.18 14.27 -8.95
CA TYR A 69 -7.86 14.07 -8.37
C TYR A 69 -7.38 12.64 -8.67
N GLU A 70 -6.11 12.51 -9.04
CA GLU A 70 -5.44 11.21 -9.17
C GLU A 70 -4.19 11.20 -8.31
N LEU A 71 -4.01 10.10 -7.58
CA LEU A 71 -2.79 9.79 -6.87
C LEU A 71 -1.96 8.80 -7.68
N GLN A 72 -0.89 9.27 -8.29
CA GLN A 72 0.08 8.40 -8.93
C GLN A 72 1.04 7.86 -7.87
N HIS A 73 1.34 6.56 -7.93
CA HIS A 73 2.25 5.92 -6.97
C HIS A 73 3.03 4.77 -7.62
N SER A 74 4.08 4.34 -6.94
CA SER A 74 4.88 3.19 -7.34
C SER A 74 4.14 1.89 -7.03
N ASN A 75 4.09 0.95 -7.97
CA ASN A 75 3.34 -0.31 -7.84
C ASN A 75 4.18 -1.44 -7.22
N PHE A 76 4.74 -1.20 -6.03
CA PHE A 76 5.56 -2.20 -5.33
C PHE A 76 4.82 -2.88 -4.18
N VAL A 77 5.00 -4.20 -4.05
CA VAL A 77 4.65 -4.97 -2.85
C VAL A 77 5.93 -5.38 -2.15
N TYR A 78 6.05 -5.10 -0.86
CA TYR A 78 7.24 -5.39 -0.06
C TYR A 78 7.01 -6.62 0.82
N LEU A 79 7.93 -7.58 0.75
CA LEU A 79 7.99 -8.73 1.62
C LEU A 79 8.98 -8.44 2.76
N ILE A 80 8.46 -8.42 3.98
CA ILE A 80 9.19 -8.17 5.20
C ILE A 80 9.12 -9.44 6.07
N SER A 81 10.24 -9.81 6.69
CA SER A 81 10.27 -10.95 7.62
C SER A 81 9.52 -10.63 8.91
N SER A 82 9.16 -11.64 9.69
CA SER A 82 8.54 -11.46 11.02
C SER A 82 9.43 -10.71 12.02
N GLN A 83 10.71 -10.51 11.71
CA GLN A 83 11.67 -9.71 12.49
C GLN A 83 11.81 -8.27 11.94
N GLY A 84 10.94 -7.85 11.02
CA GLY A 84 10.97 -6.51 10.42
C GLY A 84 12.05 -6.30 9.36
N LYS A 85 12.72 -7.36 8.90
CA LYS A 85 13.79 -7.22 7.89
C LYS A 85 13.20 -7.21 6.48
N PHE A 86 13.60 -6.24 5.68
CA PHE A 86 13.31 -6.25 4.24
C PHE A 86 13.91 -7.51 3.60
N LEU A 87 13.08 -8.26 2.89
CA LEU A 87 13.52 -9.46 2.16
C LEU A 87 13.53 -9.19 0.65
N LYS A 88 12.42 -8.70 0.10
CA LYS A 88 12.25 -8.48 -1.35
C LYS A 88 11.11 -7.52 -1.63
N HIS A 89 11.11 -6.87 -2.80
CA HIS A 89 9.91 -6.23 -3.35
C HIS A 89 9.54 -6.85 -4.70
N TYR A 90 8.28 -6.73 -5.05
CA TYR A 90 7.70 -7.19 -6.31
C TYR A 90 7.03 -6.02 -7.00
N CYS A 91 7.26 -5.85 -8.31
CA CYS A 91 6.53 -4.88 -9.12
C CYS A 91 5.21 -5.53 -9.60
N LEU A 92 4.08 -4.96 -9.20
CA LEU A 92 2.77 -5.38 -9.68
C LEU A 92 2.54 -4.78 -11.08
N GLY A 93 2.21 -5.64 -12.05
CA GLY A 93 1.84 -5.20 -13.40
C GLY A 93 2.90 -5.37 -14.49
N LEU A 94 4.06 -5.95 -14.22
CA LEU A 94 4.90 -6.45 -15.31
C LEU A 94 4.24 -7.70 -15.93
N PRO A 95 4.13 -7.80 -17.27
CA PRO A 95 3.78 -9.07 -17.89
C PRO A 95 4.79 -10.12 -17.43
N LYS A 96 4.30 -11.31 -17.06
CA LYS A 96 5.16 -12.48 -16.92
C LYS A 96 5.73 -12.75 -18.31
N ASN A 97 6.92 -12.23 -18.60
CA ASN A 97 7.67 -12.76 -19.72
C ASN A 97 8.01 -14.22 -19.35
N GLY A 98 7.61 -15.12 -20.27
CA GLY A 98 7.63 -16.57 -20.11
C GLY A 98 9.01 -17.17 -19.86
#